data_AF-A0A0F8EFS0-F1
#
_entry.id   AF-A0A0F8EFS0-F1
#
_cell.length_a   1.000
_cell.length_b   1.000
_cell.length_c   1.000
_cell.angle_alpha   90.00
_cell.angle_beta   90.00
_cell.angle_gamma   90.00
#
_symmetry.space_group_name_H-M   'P 1'
#
loop_
_entity.id
_entity.type
_entity.pdbx_description
1 polymer ?
#
loop_
_entity_poly.entity_id
_entity_poly.type
_entity_poly.pdbx_seq_one_letter_code
_entity_poly.pdbx_strand_id
1 'polypeptide(L)' 'MKKGKCPKCGSENLDIGHIIGERIGYESDSECYFTGPIREFKVHVCLDCGYAEFYVDVVNRIKVES' A
#
# COMPACT_ATOMS: atom_id res chain seq x y z
N MET A 1 -5.21 5.82 -6.05
CA MET A 1 -6.18 6.84 -6.46
C MET A 1 -5.41 8.10 -6.77
N LYS A 2 -4.93 8.23 -8.00
CA LYS A 2 -4.18 9.43 -8.41
C LYS A 2 -5.15 10.60 -8.52
N LYS A 3 -4.76 11.77 -7.98
CA LYS A 3 -5.53 13.03 -8.02
C LYS A 3 -6.86 13.04 -7.22
N GLY A 4 -6.99 12.19 -6.20
CA GLY A 4 -8.21 12.18 -5.36
C GLY A 4 -9.44 11.60 -6.05
N LYS A 5 -9.27 10.83 -7.14
CA LYS A 5 -10.37 10.12 -7.82
C LYS A 5 -10.15 8.61 -7.81
N CYS A 6 -11.24 7.87 -7.69
CA CYS A 6 -11.28 6.44 -7.88
C CYS A 6 -11.00 6.10 -9.36
N PRO A 7 -9.97 5.29 -9.67
CA PRO A 7 -9.67 4.95 -11.06
C PRO A 7 -10.71 4.01 -11.70
N LYS A 8 -11.54 3.35 -10.89
CA LYS A 8 -12.57 2.42 -11.36
C LYS A 8 -13.86 3.14 -11.77
N CYS A 9 -14.33 4.11 -10.98
CA CYS A 9 -15.63 4.76 -11.20
C CYS A 9 -15.55 6.30 -11.34
N GLY A 10 -14.38 6.91 -11.17
CA GLY A 10 -14.18 8.36 -11.24
C GLY A 10 -14.66 9.16 -10.01
N SER A 11 -15.24 8.50 -9.01
CA SER A 11 -15.74 9.15 -7.79
C SER A 11 -14.62 9.81 -6.97
N GLU A 12 -14.95 10.93 -6.33
CA GLU A 12 -14.12 11.65 -5.37
C GLU A 12 -14.43 11.27 -3.91
N ASN A 13 -15.44 10.41 -3.69
CA ASN A 13 -15.84 9.92 -2.38
C ASN A 13 -14.88 8.82 -1.89
N LEU A 14 -13.78 9.25 -1.29
CA LEU A 14 -12.66 8.40 -0.88
C LEU A 14 -12.41 8.48 0.62
N ASP A 15 -12.06 7.35 1.22
CA ASP A 15 -11.56 7.26 2.60
C ASP A 15 -10.11 6.77 2.61
N ILE A 16 -9.35 7.21 3.62
CA ILE A 16 -7.92 6.91 3.77
C ILE A 16 -7.65 6.43 5.19
N GLY A 17 -7.08 5.24 5.30
CA GLY A 17 -6.79 4.64 6.60
C GLY A 17 -5.49 3.84 6.62
N HIS A 18 -5.25 3.24 7.77
CA HIS A 18 -4.18 2.26 7.98
C HIS A 18 -4.83 0.91 8.28
N ILE A 19 -4.32 -0.15 7.65
CA ILE A 19 -4.66 -1.50 8.06
C ILE A 19 -3.61 -1.94 9.07
N ILE A 20 -4.08 -2.20 10.29
CA ILE A 20 -3.29 -2.76 11.38
C ILE A 20 -3.77 -4.21 11.53
N GLY A 21 -3.03 -5.18 11.02
CA GLY A 21 -3.54 -6.56 10.97
C GLY A 21 -2.87 -7.44 9.92
N GLU A 22 -3.66 -8.34 9.33
CA GLU A 22 -3.25 -9.46 8.46
C GLU A 22 -1.98 -9.24 7.61
N ARG A 23 -1.19 -10.31 7.46
CA ARG A 23 0.08 -10.31 6.71
C ARG A 23 -0.18 -10.21 5.21
N ILE A 24 -0.39 -9.00 4.70
CA ILE A 24 -0.69 -8.74 3.28
C ILE A 24 0.55 -8.58 2.40
N GLY A 25 1.75 -8.51 2.99
CA GLY A 25 3.00 -8.43 2.24
C GLY A 25 4.23 -8.76 3.09
N TYR A 26 5.32 -9.07 2.41
CA TYR A 26 6.60 -9.43 3.00
C TYR A 26 7.71 -8.61 2.35
N GLU A 27 8.70 -8.26 3.15
CA GLU A 27 9.94 -7.65 2.69
C GLU A 27 10.83 -8.71 2.07
N SER A 28 11.60 -8.34 1.04
CA SER A 28 12.65 -9.18 0.48
C SER A 28 14.04 -8.64 0.83
N ASP A 29 15.02 -9.52 1.03
CA ASP A 29 16.44 -9.14 1.08
C ASP A 29 17.05 -8.93 -0.32
N SER A 30 18.37 -8.67 -0.36
CA SER A 30 19.15 -8.52 -1.59
C SER A 30 19.18 -9.79 -2.45
N GLU A 31 18.91 -10.95 -1.85
CA GLU A 31 18.87 -12.27 -2.50
C GLU A 31 17.43 -12.68 -2.85
N CYS A 32 16.47 -11.76 -2.74
CA CYS A 32 15.04 -11.96 -2.99
C CYS A 32 14.32 -12.93 -2.03
N TYR A 33 14.90 -13.29 -0.88
CA TYR A 33 14.22 -14.08 0.13
C TYR A 33 13.30 -13.22 0.99
N PHE A 34 12.14 -13.78 1.38
CA PHE A 34 11.23 -13.11 2.30
C PHE A 34 11.84 -13.03 3.71
N THR A 35 12.05 -11.81 4.22
CA THR A 35 12.71 -11.58 5.51
C THR A 35 11.75 -11.30 6.66
N GLY A 36 10.57 -10.77 6.37
CA GLY A 36 9.59 -10.47 7.42
C GLY A 36 8.32 -9.82 6.87
N PRO A 37 7.24 -9.80 7.68
CA PRO A 37 5.99 -9.18 7.27
C PRO A 37 6.11 -7.66 7.27
N ILE A 38 5.56 -7.01 6.24
CA ILE A 38 5.32 -5.56 6.24
C ILE A 38 4.17 -5.29 7.21
N ARG A 39 4.36 -4.35 8.12
CA ARG A 39 3.40 -4.09 9.21
C ARG A 39 2.49 -2.90 8.94
N GLU A 40 2.89 -2.00 8.05
CA GLU A 40 2.18 -0.75 7.83
C GLU A 40 1.83 -0.60 6.36
N PHE A 41 0.53 -0.65 6.08
CA PHE A 41 -0.05 -0.36 4.78
C PHE A 41 -0.99 0.82 4.92
N LYS A 42 -0.79 1.83 4.07
CA LYS A 42 -1.77 2.88 3.85
C LYS A 42 -2.75 2.40 2.80
N VAL A 43 -4.05 2.57 3.06
CA VAL A 43 -5.11 2.12 2.15
C VAL A 43 -5.99 3.29 1.77
N HIS A 44 -6.32 3.35 0.48
CA HIS A 44 -7.30 4.27 -0.06
C HIS A 44 -8.50 3.46 -0.55
N VAL A 45 -9.70 3.77 -0.07
CA VAL A 45 -10.95 3.05 -0.40
C VAL A 45 -11.94 4.00 -1.03
N CYS A 46 -12.60 3.58 -2.11
CA CYS A 46 -13.70 4.32 -2.72
C CYS A 46 -15.00 3.84 -2.10
N LEU A 47 -15.70 4.74 -1.42
CA LEU A 47 -16.91 4.40 -0.67
C LEU A 47 -18.11 4.07 -1.58
N ASP A 48 -18.06 4.47 -2.85
CA ASP A 48 -19.16 4.22 -3.79
C ASP A 48 -19.06 2.86 -4.51
N CYS A 49 -17.85 2.39 -4.83
CA CYS A 49 -17.66 1.17 -5.62
C CYS A 49 -16.78 0.09 -4.96
N GLY A 50 -16.29 0.35 -3.74
CA GLY A 50 -15.48 -0.57 -2.96
C GLY A 50 -14.07 -0.82 -3.50
N TYR A 51 -13.64 -0.11 -4.54
CA TYR A 51 -12.29 -0.23 -5.06
C TYR A 51 -11.27 0.26 -4.03
N ALA A 52 -10.27 -0.56 -3.74
CA ALA A 52 -9.23 -0.27 -2.75
C ALA A 52 -7.83 -0.36 -3.38
N GLU A 53 -6.95 0.56 -2.99
CA GLU A 53 -5.52 0.52 -3.32
C GLU A 53 -4.67 0.57 -2.06
N PHE A 54 -3.65 -0.28 -2.01
CA PHE A 54 -2.74 -0.45 -0.89
C PHE A 54 -1.37 0.14 -1.25
N TYR A 55 -0.80 0.89 -0.31
CA TYR A 55 0.48 1.57 -0.45
C TYR A 55 1.37 1.13 0.72
N VAL A 56 2.55 0.63 0.39
CA VAL A 56 3.61 0.37 1.36
C VAL A 56 4.46 1.63 1.45
N ASP A 57 4.64 2.15 2.67
CA ASP A 57 5.60 3.23 2.88
C ASP A 57 7.00 2.62 2.95
N VAL A 58 7.74 2.72 1.85
CA VAL A 58 9.13 2.27 1.80
C VAL A 58 9.96 3.38 2.39
N VAL A 59 10.04 3.45 3.72
CA VAL A 59 10.93 4.39 4.43
C VAL A 59 12.34 4.15 3.93
N ASN A 60 12.86 5.07 3.10
CA ASN A 60 14.21 5.12 2.51
C ASN A 60 15.13 4.00 3.01
N ARG A 61 14.97 2.79 2.48
CA ARG A 61 15.99 1.76 2.62
C ARG A 61 17.16 2.29 1.82
N ILE A 62 18.21 2.67 2.54
CA ILE A 62 19.52 3.07 2.00
C ILE A 62 19.74 2.23 0.74
N LYS A 63 19.88 2.90 -0.42
CA LYS A 63 20.30 2.24 -1.66
C LYS A 63 21.53 1.42 -1.28
N VAL A 64 21.40 0.10 -1.26
CA VAL A 64 22.58 -0.76 -1.22
C VAL A 64 23.16 -0.63 -2.62
N GLU A 65 24.09 0.32 -2.78
CA GLU A 65 24.91 0.42 -3.98
C GLU A 65 25.67 -0.90 -4.13
N SER A 66 25.55 -1.49 -5.30
CA SER A 66 26.26 -2.70 -5.73
C SER A 66 27.69 -2.40 -6.12
#